data_AF-A0A7S2C8P5-F1
#
_entry.id   AF-A0A7S2C8P5-F1
#
_cell.length_a   1.000
_cell.length_b   1.000
_cell.length_c   1.000
_cell.angle_alpha   90.00
_cell.angle_beta   90.00
_cell.angle_gamma   90.00
#
_symmetry.space_group_name_H-M   'P 1'
#
loop_
_entity.id
_entity.type
_entity.pdbx_description
1 polymer ?
#
loop_
_entity_poly.entity_id
_entity_poly.type
_entity_poly.pdbx_seq_one_letter_code
_entity_poly.pdbx_strand_id
1 'polypeptide(L)'
;VYNSKKELKAGQPFKLMCGDYNEKGDETRVAVTYSKLPRDVRPGQTILIQDGTVMLEVTEVGSDHVMTKVVNDCRLGEKKNVNVPGVKIDIPVVDEREVFDIEKWAVPVKADYIAL
;
A
#
# COMPACT_ATOMS: atom_id res chain seq x y z
N VAL A 1 -21.54 2.51 -8.01
CA VAL A 1 -21.19 1.07 -7.98
C VAL A 1 -19.93 0.87 -8.79
N TYR A 2 -18.76 1.17 -8.24
CA TYR A 2 -17.47 0.84 -8.87
C TYR A 2 -16.84 -0.25 -8.01
N ASN A 3 -17.30 -1.47 -8.25
CA ASN A 3 -16.95 -2.66 -7.47
C ASN A 3 -16.22 -3.66 -8.37
N SER A 4 -15.29 -3.16 -9.19
CA SER A 4 -14.51 -3.96 -10.12
C SER A 4 -13.36 -4.61 -9.36
N LYS A 5 -13.68 -5.51 -8.42
CA LYS A 5 -12.66 -6.38 -7.82
C LYS A 5 -11.93 -7.09 -8.95
N LYS A 6 -10.63 -6.85 -9.09
CA LYS A 6 -9.79 -7.42 -10.12
C LYS A 6 -9.33 -8.80 -9.68
N GLU A 7 -9.45 -9.79 -10.56
CA GLU A 7 -8.98 -11.15 -10.28
C GLU A 7 -7.50 -11.26 -10.62
N LEU A 8 -6.70 -11.72 -9.66
CA LEU A 8 -5.28 -11.96 -9.83
C LEU A 8 -5.04 -13.47 -9.72
N LYS A 9 -4.17 -13.99 -10.58
CA LYS A 9 -3.81 -15.40 -10.63
C LYS A 9 -2.44 -15.67 -10.04
N ALA A 10 -2.32 -16.75 -9.30
CA ALA A 10 -1.05 -17.21 -8.78
C ALA A 10 -0.03 -17.40 -9.92
N GLY A 11 1.17 -16.90 -9.71
CA GLY A 11 2.26 -16.95 -10.68
C GLY A 11 2.33 -15.78 -11.64
N GLN A 12 1.29 -14.94 -11.75
CA GLN A 12 1.32 -13.81 -12.67
C GLN A 12 2.31 -12.71 -12.18
N PRO A 13 3.02 -12.05 -13.10
CA PRO A 13 3.80 -10.87 -12.78
C PRO A 13 2.87 -9.71 -12.43
N PHE A 14 3.24 -8.93 -11.43
CA PHE A 14 2.44 -7.81 -10.93
C PHE A 14 3.34 -6.65 -10.47
N LYS A 15 3.05 -5.44 -10.92
CA LYS A 15 3.89 -4.26 -10.70
C LYS A 15 3.27 -3.31 -9.66
N LEU A 16 4.06 -2.92 -8.67
CA LEU A 16 3.71 -1.87 -7.72
C LEU A 16 4.39 -0.56 -8.13
N MET A 17 3.61 0.44 -8.53
CA MET A 17 4.09 1.78 -8.90
C MET A 17 4.21 2.64 -7.63
N CYS A 18 5.40 3.12 -7.31
CA CYS A 18 5.71 3.82 -6.04
C CYS A 18 5.91 5.33 -6.25
N GLY A 19 5.26 5.92 -7.27
CA GLY A 19 5.42 7.33 -7.63
C GLY A 19 4.09 8.07 -7.63
N ASP A 20 3.35 7.95 -8.73
CA ASP A 20 2.08 8.64 -8.92
C ASP A 20 0.89 7.77 -8.46
N TYR A 21 0.28 8.15 -7.34
CA TYR A 21 -0.90 7.49 -6.80
C TYR A 21 -2.17 7.70 -7.62
N ASN A 22 -2.18 8.68 -8.54
CA ASN A 22 -3.34 8.93 -9.41
C ASN A 22 -3.40 7.98 -10.62
N GLU A 23 -2.36 7.18 -10.84
CA GLU A 23 -2.39 6.17 -11.89
C GLU A 23 -3.44 5.09 -11.59
N LYS A 24 -4.34 4.87 -12.54
CA LYS A 24 -5.33 3.80 -12.44
C LYS A 24 -4.65 2.45 -12.56
N GLY A 25 -4.78 1.65 -11.51
CA GLY A 25 -4.34 0.26 -11.52
C GLY A 25 -5.25 -0.65 -12.34
N ASP A 26 -4.69 -1.78 -12.75
CA ASP A 26 -5.32 -2.87 -13.49
C ASP A 26 -4.83 -4.23 -12.95
N GLU A 27 -5.16 -5.32 -13.64
CA GLU A 27 -4.79 -6.70 -13.28
C GLU A 27 -3.27 -6.96 -13.27
N THR A 28 -2.47 -6.05 -13.84
CA THR A 28 -1.01 -6.18 -13.99
C THR A 28 -0.22 -5.19 -13.15
N ARG A 29 -0.84 -4.09 -12.72
CA ARG A 29 -0.16 -3.03 -11.95
C ARG A 29 -1.09 -2.22 -11.07
N VAL A 30 -0.58 -1.73 -9.94
CA VAL A 30 -1.29 -0.78 -9.07
C VAL A 30 -0.34 0.25 -8.49
N ALA A 31 -0.86 1.42 -8.15
CA ALA A 31 -0.11 2.43 -7.43
C ALA A 31 -0.15 2.19 -5.91
N VAL A 32 0.96 2.47 -5.24
CA VAL A 32 1.09 2.47 -3.78
C VAL A 32 1.44 3.87 -3.30
N THR A 33 0.90 4.27 -2.15
CA THR A 33 1.13 5.60 -1.58
C THR A 33 2.52 5.76 -0.98
N TYR A 34 3.18 4.65 -0.61
CA TYR A 34 4.50 4.68 0.01
C TYR A 34 5.61 4.72 -1.05
N SER A 35 6.08 5.92 -1.38
CA SER A 35 7.05 6.12 -2.46
C SER A 35 8.46 5.60 -2.16
N LYS A 36 8.79 5.44 -0.87
CA LYS A 36 10.07 4.88 -0.43
C LYS A 36 10.11 3.34 -0.53
N LEU A 37 9.00 2.68 -0.89
CA LEU A 37 8.91 1.22 -0.95
C LEU A 37 10.10 0.56 -1.68
N PRO A 38 10.55 1.01 -2.87
CA PRO A 38 11.67 0.37 -3.57
C PRO A 38 12.99 0.41 -2.78
N ARG A 39 13.19 1.38 -1.88
CA ARG A 39 14.41 1.47 -1.06
C ARG A 39 14.40 0.50 0.11
N ASP A 40 13.20 0.18 0.58
CA ASP A 40 12.99 -0.54 1.82
C ASP A 40 12.74 -2.04 1.61
N VAL A 41 12.45 -2.47 0.36
CA VAL A 41 12.27 -3.87 0.01
C VAL A 41 13.45 -4.49 -0.73
N ARG A 42 13.52 -5.82 -0.72
CA ARG A 42 14.50 -6.61 -1.49
C ARG A 42 13.81 -7.81 -2.18
N PRO A 43 14.36 -8.31 -3.29
CA PRO A 43 13.90 -9.56 -3.89
C PRO A 43 13.81 -10.71 -2.88
N GLY A 44 12.77 -11.52 -3.00
CA GLY A 44 12.42 -12.61 -2.09
C GLY A 44 11.57 -12.19 -0.88
N GLN A 45 11.36 -10.89 -0.63
CA GLN A 45 10.46 -10.44 0.43
C GLN A 45 8.99 -10.57 0.04
N THR A 46 8.14 -10.75 1.04
CA THR A 46 6.69 -10.81 0.86
C THR A 46 6.06 -9.44 1.14
N ILE A 47 5.16 -9.01 0.27
CA ILE A 47 4.28 -7.86 0.46
C ILE A 47 2.84 -8.39 0.58
N LEU A 48 2.14 -7.94 1.61
CA LEU A 48 0.77 -8.35 1.92
C LEU A 48 -0.16 -7.20 1.59
N ILE A 49 -1.26 -7.48 0.87
CA ILE A 49 -2.34 -6.51 0.66
C ILE A 49 -3.61 -7.05 1.30
N GLN A 50 -4.33 -6.17 2.00
CA GLN A 50 -5.54 -6.51 2.76
C GLN A 50 -5.26 -7.69 3.72
N ASP A 51 -4.28 -7.48 4.61
CA ASP A 51 -3.89 -8.40 5.69
C ASP A 51 -3.58 -9.83 5.22
N GLY A 52 -3.04 -9.97 4.01
CA GLY A 52 -2.64 -11.25 3.43
C GLY A 52 -3.68 -11.92 2.54
N THR A 53 -4.81 -11.25 2.24
CA THR A 53 -5.75 -11.71 1.20
C THR A 53 -5.05 -11.86 -0.16
N VAL A 54 -4.16 -10.91 -0.45
CA VAL A 54 -3.28 -10.93 -1.63
C VAL A 54 -1.86 -10.98 -1.11
N MET A 55 -1.10 -11.99 -1.52
CA MET A 55 0.32 -12.13 -1.21
C MET A 55 1.12 -11.93 -2.48
N LEU A 56 2.11 -11.05 -2.40
CA LEU A 56 3.04 -10.73 -3.48
C LEU A 56 4.45 -11.07 -3.02
N GLU A 57 5.24 -11.70 -3.88
CA GLU A 57 6.66 -11.94 -3.65
C GLU A 57 7.46 -10.98 -4.53
N VAL A 58 8.36 -10.20 -3.93
CA VAL A 58 9.21 -9.25 -4.67
C VAL A 58 10.20 -10.03 -5.54
N THR A 59 10.17 -9.77 -6.85
CA THR A 59 11.09 -10.39 -7.80
C THR A 59 12.22 -9.44 -8.20
N GLU A 60 11.93 -8.15 -8.33
CA GLU A 60 12.88 -7.12 -8.74
C GLU A 60 12.48 -5.76 -8.16
N VAL A 61 13.47 -4.90 -7.93
CA VAL A 61 13.29 -3.56 -7.39
C VAL A 61 13.84 -2.56 -8.40
N GLY A 62 12.96 -1.71 -8.92
CA GLY A 62 13.30 -0.59 -9.80
C GLY A 62 13.53 0.71 -9.04
N SER A 63 13.69 1.81 -9.77
CA SER A 63 13.89 3.15 -9.18
C SER A 63 12.62 3.72 -8.52
N ASP A 64 11.47 3.46 -9.14
CA ASP A 64 10.15 4.03 -8.82
C ASP A 64 9.05 2.97 -8.76
N HIS A 65 9.43 1.69 -8.83
CA HIS A 65 8.50 0.57 -8.84
C HIS A 65 9.12 -0.68 -8.25
N VAL A 66 8.26 -1.63 -7.88
CA VAL A 66 8.64 -2.96 -7.43
C VAL A 66 7.92 -3.98 -8.30
N MET A 67 8.69 -4.88 -8.91
CA MET A 67 8.13 -6.03 -9.62
C MET A 67 7.91 -7.15 -8.63
N THR A 68 6.74 -7.77 -8.71
CA THR A 68 6.33 -8.85 -7.83
C THR A 68 5.70 -9.98 -8.62
N LYS A 69 5.58 -11.13 -7.96
CA LYS A 69 4.81 -12.28 -8.42
C LYS A 69 3.67 -12.53 -7.46
N VAL A 70 2.46 -12.71 -7.99
CA VAL A 70 1.30 -13.06 -7.17
C VAL A 70 1.47 -14.49 -6.66
N VAL A 71 1.35 -14.69 -5.36
CA VAL A 71 1.58 -15.99 -4.71
C VAL A 71 0.31 -16.84 -4.69
N ASN A 72 -0.87 -16.20 -4.59
CA ASN A 72 -2.16 -16.89 -4.47
C ASN A 72 -3.24 -16.29 -5.39
N ASP A 73 -4.17 -17.12 -5.82
CA ASP A 73 -5.39 -16.66 -6.51
C ASP A 73 -6.20 -15.77 -5.58
N CYS A 74 -6.50 -14.54 -6.01
CA CYS A 74 -7.13 -13.55 -5.14
C CYS A 74 -7.89 -12.47 -5.91
N ARG A 75 -8.62 -11.64 -5.17
CA ARG A 75 -9.35 -10.49 -5.70
C ARG A 75 -8.84 -9.21 -5.05
N LEU A 76 -8.34 -8.29 -5.86
CA LEU A 76 -7.86 -6.98 -5.41
C LEU A 76 -8.94 -5.91 -5.62
N GLY A 77 -9.25 -5.18 -4.55
CA GLY A 77 -10.12 -4.00 -4.59
C GLY A 77 -9.31 -2.70 -4.54
N GLU A 78 -10.00 -1.57 -4.55
CA GLU A 78 -9.37 -0.26 -4.44
C GLU A 78 -9.03 0.12 -2.99
N LYS A 79 -8.03 1.00 -2.81
CA LYS A 79 -7.62 1.61 -1.54
C LYS A 79 -7.42 0.59 -0.41
N LYS A 80 -6.65 -0.46 -0.71
CA LYS A 80 -6.32 -1.52 0.24
C LYS A 80 -5.03 -1.22 0.98
N ASN A 81 -4.98 -1.62 2.24
CA ASN A 81 -3.78 -1.50 3.06
C ASN A 81 -2.70 -2.44 2.54
N VAL A 82 -1.46 -1.94 2.55
CA VAL A 82 -0.26 -2.68 2.18
C VAL A 82 0.58 -2.84 3.44
N ASN A 83 1.05 -4.04 3.70
CA ASN A 83 1.94 -4.36 4.80
C ASN A 83 3.17 -5.10 4.27
N VAL A 84 4.34 -4.77 4.81
CA VAL A 84 5.63 -5.33 4.37
C VAL A 84 6.34 -5.91 5.60
N PRO A 85 6.14 -7.20 5.90
CA PRO A 85 6.76 -7.84 7.05
C PRO A 85 8.29 -7.71 7.05
N GLY A 86 8.85 -7.38 8.21
CA GLY A 86 10.31 -7.26 8.39
C GLY A 86 10.93 -5.98 7.86
N VAL A 87 10.10 -5.04 7.36
CA VAL A 87 10.56 -3.73 6.91
C VAL A 87 10.11 -2.66 7.89
N LYS A 88 11.05 -1.79 8.30
CA LYS A 88 10.72 -0.60 9.07
C LYS A 88 10.22 0.48 8.13
N ILE A 89 8.91 0.68 8.11
CA ILE A 89 8.27 1.74 7.34
C ILE A 89 8.57 3.09 8.00
N ASP A 90 9.20 3.99 7.26
CA ASP A 90 9.60 5.32 7.72
C ASP A 90 8.59 6.37 7.23
N ILE A 91 7.44 6.41 7.92
CA ILE A 91 6.37 7.39 7.75
C ILE A 91 6.28 8.19 9.05
N PRO A 92 6.08 9.53 8.99
CA PRO A 92 5.85 10.32 10.18
C PRO A 92 4.66 9.76 10.98
N VAL A 93 4.79 9.76 12.32
CA VAL A 93 3.73 9.27 13.21
C VAL A 93 2.50 10.18 13.19
N VAL A 94 2.71 11.47 12.89
CA VAL A 94 1.64 12.46 12.73
C VAL A 94 1.92 13.24 11.46
N ASP A 95 0.97 13.25 10.53
CA ASP A 95 1.04 14.05 9.31
C ASP A 95 0.42 15.45 9.47
N GLU A 96 0.61 16.33 8.49
CA GLU A 96 0.09 17.71 8.54
C GLU A 96 -1.44 17.76 8.62
N ARG A 97 -2.13 16.77 8.04
CA ARG A 97 -3.59 16.68 8.06
C ARG A 97 -4.07 16.30 9.46
N GLU A 98 -3.42 15.36 10.12
CA GLU A 98 -3.71 14.96 11.50
C GLU A 98 -3.46 16.12 12.45
N VAL A 99 -2.36 16.87 12.30
CA VAL A 99 -2.12 18.11 13.05
C VAL A 99 -3.27 19.10 12.83
N PHE A 100 -3.69 19.32 11.58
CA PHE A 100 -4.81 20.20 11.27
C PHE A 100 -6.13 19.72 11.90
N ASP A 101 -6.46 18.43 11.81
CA ASP A 101 -7.69 17.86 12.38
C ASP A 101 -7.67 17.97 13.93
N ILE A 102 -6.51 17.76 14.56
CA ILE A 102 -6.35 17.94 16.01
C ILE A 102 -6.54 19.41 16.39
N GLU A 103 -5.84 20.33 15.74
CA GLU A 103 -5.88 21.76 16.06
C GLU A 103 -7.22 22.42 15.75
N LYS A 104 -7.83 22.08 14.61
CA LYS A 104 -9.04 22.76 14.09
C LYS A 104 -10.33 22.09 14.48
N TRP A 105 -10.30 20.81 14.83
CA TRP A 105 -11.50 20.08 15.20
C TRP A 105 -11.43 19.53 16.62
N ALA A 106 -10.44 18.69 16.95
CA ALA A 106 -10.41 17.99 18.24
C ALA A 106 -10.29 18.95 19.44
N VAL A 107 -9.42 19.97 19.34
CA VAL A 107 -9.25 20.98 20.41
C VAL A 107 -10.51 21.83 20.61
N PRO A 108 -11.13 22.42 19.56
CA PRO A 108 -12.38 23.19 19.71
C PRO A 108 -13.55 22.41 20.29
N VAL A 109 -13.71 21.12 19.91
CA VAL A 109 -14.79 20.27 20.44
C VAL A 109 -14.47 19.68 21.81
N LYS A 110 -13.25 19.94 22.35
CA LYS A 110 -12.74 19.40 23.61
C LYS A 110 -12.81 17.87 23.64
N ALA A 111 -12.34 17.23 22.58
CA ALA A 111 -12.29 15.77 22.52
C ALA A 111 -11.48 15.21 23.69
N ASP A 112 -12.04 14.24 24.41
CA ASP A 112 -11.38 13.61 25.57
C ASP A 112 -10.28 12.62 25.16
N TYR A 113 -10.35 12.06 23.95
CA TYR A 113 -9.41 11.05 23.45
C TYR A 113 -9.07 11.28 21.98
N ILE A 114 -7.81 11.01 21.64
CA ILE A 114 -7.30 10.94 20.27
C ILE A 114 -6.61 9.58 20.14
N ALA A 115 -7.03 8.79 19.15
CA ALA A 115 -6.35 7.55 18.78
C ALA A 115 -5.39 7.87 17.61
N LEU A 116 -4.10 7.58 17.82
CA LEU A 116 -3.02 7.72 16.83
C LEU A 116 -2.66 6.34 16.28
#